data_AF-A0A839CCF8-F1
#
_entry.id   AF-A0A839CCF8-F1
#
_cell.length_a   1.000
_cell.length_b   1.000
_cell.length_c   1.000
_cell.angle_alpha   90.00
_cell.angle_beta   90.00
_cell.angle_gamma   90.00
#
_symmetry.space_group_name_H-M   'P 1'
#
loop_
_entity.id
_entity.type
_entity.pdbx_description
1 polymer ?
#
loop_
_entity_poly.entity_id
_entity_poly.type
_entity_poly.pdbx_seq_one_letter_code
_entity_poly.pdbx_strand_id
1 'polypeptide(L)'
;MKNQFSSPASMSVVYTIEHVSTVPLRHWHAFVLAVTETFWQLPVRLRPGNTYLPSLNRAADLFPVADVMAFRGDTGGSVWPVNMTIERERNRNTLSIQELDFQHQPCDFFARIVMVLLHNLCPDSFRIHSSDEGRSWALPLRWIEQHLGLPEQPTLTAPQSVLKTPVGEGAFDSLLLQLLSGGERVLSNEDWNAFVLAEFHLYELKRVAEKSDSF
;
A
#
# COMPACT_ATOMS: atom_id res chain seq x y z
N MET A 1 -29.39 -21.88 9.68
CA MET A 1 -28.22 -21.65 8.81
C MET A 1 -27.20 -20.88 9.64
N LYS A 2 -26.10 -21.51 10.03
CA LYS A 2 -25.02 -20.85 10.80
C LYS A 2 -24.27 -19.92 9.84
N ASN A 3 -24.08 -18.66 10.23
CA ASN A 3 -23.21 -17.71 9.55
C ASN A 3 -21.83 -18.35 9.37
N GLN A 4 -21.50 -18.73 8.14
CA GLN A 4 -20.15 -19.14 7.77
C GLN A 4 -19.28 -17.88 7.82
N PHE A 5 -18.57 -17.73 8.94
CA PHE A 5 -17.27 -17.09 9.09
C PHE A 5 -16.95 -15.98 8.06
N SER A 6 -17.15 -14.72 8.45
CA SER A 6 -16.27 -13.65 7.96
C SER A 6 -14.84 -14.05 8.32
N SER A 7 -14.06 -14.46 7.32
CA SER A 7 -12.64 -14.76 7.49
C SER A 7 -11.98 -13.55 8.15
N PRO A 8 -11.03 -13.70 9.09
CA PRO A 8 -10.29 -12.54 9.60
C PRO A 8 -9.58 -11.77 8.48
N ALA A 9 -9.29 -12.42 7.35
CA ALA A 9 -8.80 -11.80 6.11
C ALA A 9 -9.80 -10.85 5.43
N SER A 10 -11.09 -10.92 5.79
CA SER A 10 -12.15 -10.04 5.29
C SER A 10 -12.51 -8.92 6.28
N MET A 11 -11.74 -8.74 7.36
CA MET A 11 -11.91 -7.60 8.26
C MET A 11 -11.23 -6.38 7.64
N SER A 12 -11.99 -5.30 7.47
CA SER A 12 -11.48 -4.05 6.92
C SER A 12 -10.29 -3.54 7.71
N VAL A 13 -9.25 -3.12 6.99
CA VAL A 13 -8.05 -2.50 7.57
C VAL A 13 -8.20 -0.99 7.42
N VAL A 14 -8.02 -0.29 8.53
CA VAL A 14 -8.08 1.17 8.58
C VAL A 14 -6.67 1.71 8.71
N TYR A 15 -6.34 2.64 7.83
CA TYR A 15 -5.08 3.37 7.85
C TYR A 15 -5.29 4.80 8.30
N THR A 16 -4.37 5.33 9.09
CA THR A 16 -4.34 6.75 9.44
C THR A 16 -3.05 7.38 8.91
N ILE A 17 -3.19 8.56 8.30
CA ILE A 17 -2.08 9.39 7.84
C ILE A 17 -2.23 10.77 8.45
N GLU A 18 -1.33 11.13 9.35
CA GLU A 18 -1.19 12.48 9.87
C GLU A 18 -0.11 13.21 9.07
N HIS A 19 -0.46 14.34 8.45
CA HIS A 19 0.53 15.25 7.86
C HIS A 19 1.11 16.11 9.00
N VAL A 20 2.40 15.96 9.27
CA VAL A 20 3.09 16.58 10.41
C VAL A 20 3.82 17.86 10.00
N SER A 21 4.54 17.82 8.89
CA SER A 21 5.37 18.93 8.43
C SER A 21 5.44 18.99 6.91
N THR A 22 5.73 20.19 6.37
CA THR A 22 5.87 20.39 4.92
C THR A 22 7.01 19.56 4.39
N VAL A 23 6.74 18.78 3.34
CA VAL A 23 7.74 17.97 2.65
C VAL A 23 8.69 18.89 1.87
N PRO A 24 10.03 18.80 2.08
CA PRO A 24 11.00 19.49 1.25
C PRO A 24 10.88 19.10 -0.22
N LEU A 25 11.05 20.04 -1.14
CA LEU A 25 10.83 19.82 -2.57
C LEU A 25 11.64 18.64 -3.14
N ARG A 26 12.89 18.46 -2.69
CA ARG A 26 13.74 17.33 -3.08
C ARG A 26 13.12 15.98 -2.73
N HIS A 27 12.57 15.86 -1.52
CA HIS A 27 11.91 14.64 -1.03
C HIS A 27 10.61 14.38 -1.79
N TRP A 28 9.83 15.44 -2.04
CA TRP A 28 8.63 15.35 -2.86
C TRP A 28 8.92 14.84 -4.27
N HIS A 29 9.95 15.36 -4.93
CA HIS A 29 10.33 14.89 -6.27
C HIS A 29 10.75 13.42 -6.27
N ALA A 30 11.54 12.97 -5.28
CA ALA A 30 11.90 11.56 -5.15
C ALA A 30 10.66 10.67 -4.95
N PHE A 31 9.72 11.12 -4.12
CA PHE A 31 8.44 10.46 -3.90
C PHE A 31 7.60 10.37 -5.19
N VAL A 32 7.43 11.48 -5.92
CA VAL A 32 6.69 11.52 -7.19
C VAL A 32 7.28 10.55 -8.22
N LEU A 33 8.62 10.48 -8.33
CA LEU A 33 9.30 9.55 -9.22
C LEU A 33 9.04 8.09 -8.82
N ALA A 34 9.18 7.76 -7.52
CA ALA A 34 8.96 6.41 -7.02
C ALA A 34 7.50 5.93 -7.20
N VAL A 35 6.52 6.80 -6.96
CA VAL A 35 5.11 6.49 -7.17
C VAL A 35 4.80 6.33 -8.66
N THR A 36 5.40 7.17 -9.52
CA THR A 36 5.25 7.08 -10.97
C THR A 36 5.78 5.74 -11.49
N GLU A 37 6.95 5.32 -11.02
CA GLU A 37 7.51 4.00 -11.37
C GLU A 37 6.62 2.86 -10.86
N THR A 38 6.19 2.95 -9.59
CA THR A 38 5.26 1.99 -8.98
C THR A 38 4.02 1.78 -9.84
N PHE A 39 3.41 2.87 -10.31
CA PHE A 39 2.20 2.82 -11.12
C PHE A 39 2.36 1.95 -12.37
N TRP A 40 3.51 2.04 -13.06
CA TRP A 40 3.76 1.29 -14.29
C TRP A 40 4.14 -0.16 -14.05
N GLN A 41 4.81 -0.46 -12.94
CA GLN A 41 5.23 -1.81 -12.58
C GLN A 41 4.06 -2.69 -12.11
N LEU A 42 3.00 -2.08 -11.58
CA LEU A 42 1.83 -2.82 -11.09
C LEU A 42 0.87 -3.24 -12.23
N PRO A 43 0.26 -4.43 -12.12
CA PRO A 43 -0.86 -4.87 -12.94
C PRO A 43 -1.97 -3.82 -13.00
N VAL A 44 -2.63 -3.70 -14.16
CA VAL A 44 -3.66 -2.66 -14.41
C VAL A 44 -4.75 -2.66 -13.34
N ARG A 45 -5.17 -3.83 -12.86
CA ARG A 45 -6.23 -3.97 -11.84
C ARG A 45 -5.87 -3.31 -10.50
N LEU A 46 -4.58 -3.24 -10.15
CA LEU A 46 -4.11 -2.66 -8.90
C LEU A 46 -3.90 -1.14 -9.00
N ARG A 47 -3.93 -0.58 -10.22
CA ARG A 47 -3.79 0.86 -10.43
C ARG A 47 -5.05 1.57 -9.95
N PRO A 48 -4.90 2.67 -9.20
CA PRO A 48 -6.06 3.37 -8.65
C PRO A 48 -6.83 4.14 -9.74
N GLY A 49 -8.03 4.57 -9.38
CA GLY A 49 -8.83 5.51 -10.16
C GLY A 49 -8.73 6.94 -9.65
N ASN A 50 -9.57 7.81 -10.18
CA ASN A 50 -9.83 9.15 -9.65
C ASN A 50 -11.33 9.48 -9.74
N THR A 51 -11.70 10.75 -9.56
CA THR A 51 -13.10 11.19 -9.62
C THR A 51 -13.77 10.94 -10.97
N TYR A 52 -13.01 10.84 -12.06
CA TYR A 52 -13.50 10.78 -13.44
C TYR A 52 -13.32 9.41 -14.09
N LEU A 53 -12.29 8.67 -13.69
CA LEU A 53 -11.91 7.41 -14.28
C LEU A 53 -11.80 6.33 -13.19
N PRO A 54 -12.44 5.16 -13.34
CA PRO A 54 -12.37 4.08 -12.36
C PRO A 54 -10.96 3.45 -12.27
N SER A 55 -10.17 3.56 -13.34
CA SER A 55 -8.76 3.17 -13.36
C SER A 55 -7.99 4.14 -14.23
N LEU A 56 -6.86 4.62 -13.72
CA LEU A 56 -5.99 5.54 -14.42
C LEU A 56 -5.12 4.78 -15.44
N ASN A 57 -4.92 5.40 -16.60
CA ASN A 57 -4.03 4.89 -17.65
C ASN A 57 -2.71 5.67 -17.74
N ARG A 58 -2.56 6.75 -16.98
CA ARG A 58 -1.35 7.58 -16.93
C ARG A 58 -1.01 7.91 -15.49
N ALA A 59 0.24 7.72 -15.12
CA ALA A 59 0.73 8.08 -13.79
C ALA A 59 0.58 9.59 -13.49
N ALA A 60 0.68 10.45 -14.52
CA ALA A 60 0.50 11.90 -14.37
C ALA A 60 -0.88 12.28 -13.82
N ASP A 61 -1.91 11.45 -14.07
CA ASP A 61 -3.27 11.71 -13.60
C ASP A 61 -3.43 11.49 -12.07
N LEU A 62 -2.40 10.96 -11.40
CA LEU A 62 -2.29 10.94 -9.94
C LEU A 62 -1.99 12.33 -9.36
N PHE A 63 -1.49 13.26 -10.18
CA PHE A 63 -0.97 14.56 -9.74
C PHE A 63 -1.81 15.69 -10.36
N PRO A 64 -3.01 15.97 -9.82
CA PRO A 64 -3.89 17.01 -10.37
C PRO A 64 -3.24 18.40 -10.37
N VAL A 65 -2.30 18.64 -9.44
CA VAL A 65 -1.42 19.82 -9.39
C VAL A 65 -0.04 19.39 -8.87
N ALA A 66 0.99 20.21 -9.09
CA ALA A 66 2.39 19.85 -8.83
C ALA A 66 2.70 19.38 -7.39
N ASP A 67 2.00 19.94 -6.40
CA ASP A 67 2.24 19.70 -4.98
C ASP A 67 1.19 18.78 -4.33
N VAL A 68 0.35 18.11 -5.13
CA VAL A 68 -0.71 17.23 -4.63
C VAL A 68 -0.72 15.93 -5.41
N MET A 69 -0.76 14.83 -4.68
CA MET A 69 -1.09 13.51 -5.21
C MET A 69 -2.48 13.13 -4.72
N ALA A 70 -3.36 12.69 -5.62
CA ALA A 70 -4.70 12.25 -5.24
C ALA A 70 -5.18 11.09 -6.09
N PHE A 71 -5.76 10.10 -5.45
CA PHE A 71 -6.39 8.98 -6.14
C PHE A 71 -7.54 8.40 -5.33
N ARG A 72 -8.33 7.55 -5.96
CA ARG A 72 -9.51 6.91 -5.38
C ARG A 72 -9.49 5.42 -5.64
N GLY A 73 -10.14 4.68 -4.75
CA GLY A 73 -10.45 3.29 -5.02
C GLY A 73 -11.53 3.11 -6.10
N ASP A 74 -11.58 1.93 -6.70
CA ASP A 74 -12.61 1.56 -7.68
C ASP A 74 -13.97 1.61 -6.99
N THR A 75 -14.89 2.42 -7.51
CA THR A 75 -16.21 2.58 -6.90
C THR A 75 -16.99 1.28 -6.78
N GLY A 76 -16.72 0.22 -7.57
CA GLY A 76 -17.14 -1.17 -7.30
C GLY A 76 -18.58 -1.47 -6.81
N GLY A 77 -19.52 -0.52 -6.86
CA GLY A 77 -20.79 -0.55 -6.16
C GLY A 77 -20.82 -0.05 -4.70
N SER A 78 -19.70 0.44 -4.12
CA SER A 78 -19.67 1.05 -2.79
C SER A 78 -20.25 2.47 -2.79
N VAL A 79 -20.92 2.84 -1.69
CA VAL A 79 -21.67 4.11 -1.59
C VAL A 79 -20.73 5.33 -1.47
N TRP A 80 -19.49 5.13 -1.03
CA TRP A 80 -18.51 6.20 -0.82
C TRP A 80 -17.10 5.73 -1.24
N PRO A 81 -16.56 6.22 -2.37
CA PRO A 81 -15.18 5.94 -2.72
C PRO A 81 -14.23 6.54 -1.69
N VAL A 82 -13.26 5.76 -1.24
CA VAL A 82 -12.19 6.25 -0.37
C VAL A 82 -11.16 6.98 -1.21
N ASN A 83 -10.87 8.21 -0.79
CA ASN A 83 -9.97 9.13 -1.47
C ASN A 83 -8.73 9.30 -0.62
N MET A 84 -7.56 8.98 -1.18
CA MET A 84 -6.29 9.38 -0.58
C MET A 84 -5.81 10.66 -1.25
N THR A 85 -5.52 11.69 -0.47
CA THR A 85 -4.94 12.95 -0.96
C THR A 85 -3.70 13.29 -0.15
N ILE A 86 -2.55 13.38 -0.79
CA ILE A 86 -1.28 13.73 -0.14
C ILE A 86 -0.84 15.08 -0.68
N GLU A 87 -0.66 16.04 0.22
CA GLU A 87 -0.20 17.38 -0.10
C GLU A 87 1.25 17.53 0.35
N ARG A 88 2.08 18.22 -0.46
CA ARG A 88 3.46 18.56 -0.09
C ARG A 88 3.49 19.60 1.04
N GLU A 89 2.65 20.62 0.93
CA GLU A 89 2.66 21.77 1.84
C GLU A 89 1.75 21.54 3.05
N ARG A 90 2.29 21.69 4.25
CA ARG A 90 1.52 21.56 5.48
C ARG A 90 0.87 22.88 5.85
N ASN A 91 -0.47 22.91 5.86
CA ASN A 91 -1.21 24.04 6.45
C ASN A 91 -1.12 24.03 7.99
N ARG A 92 -0.24 24.85 8.58
CA ARG A 92 0.00 24.87 10.03
C ARG A 92 -1.22 25.18 10.91
N ASN A 93 -2.31 25.69 10.34
CA ASN A 93 -3.48 26.15 11.10
C ASN A 93 -4.56 25.06 11.29
N THR A 94 -4.43 23.90 10.63
CA THR A 94 -5.41 22.82 10.71
C THR A 94 -4.72 21.52 11.06
N LEU A 95 -5.34 20.65 11.87
CA LEU A 95 -4.91 19.26 11.96
C LEU A 95 -5.29 18.56 10.65
N SER A 96 -4.35 17.85 10.02
CA SER A 96 -4.58 17.12 8.78
C SER A 96 -4.34 15.64 9.03
N ILE A 97 -5.44 14.94 9.33
CA ILE A 97 -5.47 13.48 9.51
C ILE A 97 -6.45 12.92 8.51
N GLN A 98 -6.02 11.92 7.77
CA GLN A 98 -6.86 11.10 6.92
C GLN A 98 -7.03 9.73 7.53
N GLU A 99 -8.27 9.27 7.60
CA GLU A 99 -8.62 7.88 7.91
C GLU A 99 -9.10 7.22 6.62
N LEU A 100 -8.50 6.09 6.28
CA LEU A 100 -8.67 5.44 4.99
C LEU A 100 -9.04 3.97 5.19
N ASP A 101 -10.17 3.56 4.64
CA ASP A 101 -10.63 2.18 4.63
C ASP A 101 -10.94 1.77 3.19
N PHE A 102 -9.99 1.12 2.53
CA PHE A 102 -10.16 0.69 1.14
C PHE A 102 -11.04 -0.55 0.98
N GLN A 103 -11.61 -1.12 2.06
CA GLN A 103 -12.54 -2.26 2.01
C GLN A 103 -12.04 -3.43 1.15
N HIS A 104 -10.75 -3.73 1.23
CA HIS A 104 -10.07 -4.75 0.42
C HIS A 104 -10.19 -4.54 -1.10
N GLN A 105 -10.34 -3.31 -1.58
CA GLN A 105 -10.28 -3.04 -3.01
C GLN A 105 -8.85 -3.26 -3.55
N PRO A 106 -8.69 -3.65 -4.83
CA PRO A 106 -7.36 -3.88 -5.43
C PRO A 106 -6.37 -2.71 -5.30
N CYS A 107 -6.87 -1.48 -5.30
CA CYS A 107 -6.05 -0.28 -5.11
C CYS A 107 -5.45 -0.16 -3.70
N ASP A 108 -5.92 -0.93 -2.71
CA ASP A 108 -5.35 -0.98 -1.36
C ASP A 108 -3.86 -1.29 -1.41
N PHE A 109 -3.43 -2.22 -2.26
CA PHE A 109 -2.02 -2.56 -2.41
C PHE A 109 -1.19 -1.36 -2.88
N PHE A 110 -1.69 -0.61 -3.87
CA PHE A 110 -1.05 0.64 -4.32
C PHE A 110 -0.98 1.68 -3.18
N ALA A 111 -2.07 1.84 -2.43
CA ALA A 111 -2.12 2.76 -1.30
C ALA A 111 -1.11 2.40 -0.20
N ARG A 112 -0.95 1.11 0.10
CA ARG A 112 0.05 0.63 1.05
C ARG A 112 1.48 0.87 0.57
N ILE A 113 1.77 0.68 -0.73
CA ILE A 113 3.07 1.05 -1.31
C ILE A 113 3.32 2.56 -1.14
N VAL A 114 2.35 3.40 -1.50
CA VAL A 114 2.43 4.85 -1.33
C VAL A 114 2.76 5.23 0.11
N MET A 115 2.08 4.62 1.09
CA MET A 115 2.35 4.86 2.51
C MET A 115 3.77 4.47 2.92
N VAL A 116 4.29 3.33 2.47
CA VAL A 116 5.68 2.93 2.72
C VAL A 116 6.66 3.91 2.04
N LEU A 117 6.36 4.38 0.82
CA LEU A 117 7.17 5.38 0.14
C LEU A 117 7.16 6.73 0.87
N LEU A 118 6.01 7.19 1.37
CA LEU A 118 5.93 8.41 2.19
C LEU A 118 6.79 8.30 3.44
N HIS A 119 6.70 7.18 4.15
CA HIS A 119 7.48 6.92 5.35
C HIS A 119 9.00 7.03 5.12
N ASN A 120 9.49 6.52 3.98
CA ASN A 120 10.93 6.47 3.70
C ASN A 120 11.46 7.68 2.90
N LEU A 121 10.67 8.24 1.99
CA LEU A 121 11.10 9.32 1.09
C LEU A 121 10.77 10.71 1.64
N CYS A 122 9.80 10.81 2.55
CA CYS A 122 9.37 12.05 3.18
C CYS A 122 9.48 11.96 4.71
N PRO A 123 10.70 11.75 5.25
CA PRO A 123 10.91 11.53 6.69
C PRO A 123 10.36 12.71 7.50
N ASP A 124 9.80 12.40 8.68
CA ASP A 124 9.21 13.33 9.65
C ASP A 124 8.04 14.20 9.11
N SER A 125 7.64 13.99 7.86
CA SER A 125 6.55 14.74 7.22
C SER A 125 5.20 14.07 7.45
N PHE A 126 5.19 12.75 7.64
CA PHE A 126 3.97 11.97 7.86
C PHE A 126 4.13 10.99 9.03
N ARG A 127 3.08 10.82 9.83
CA ARG A 127 2.94 9.66 10.72
C ARG A 127 1.85 8.76 10.16
N ILE A 128 2.21 7.50 9.98
CA ILE A 128 1.37 6.51 9.29
C ILE A 128 1.15 5.34 10.24
N HIS A 129 -0.10 4.88 10.32
CA HIS A 129 -0.46 3.74 11.16
C HIS A 129 -1.51 2.88 10.44
N SER A 130 -1.43 1.56 10.65
CA SER A 130 -2.42 0.58 10.25
C SER A 130 -3.00 -0.13 11.48
N SER A 131 -4.32 -0.34 11.46
CA SER A 131 -5.00 -1.19 12.44
C SER A 131 -4.56 -2.67 12.38
N ASP A 132 -3.86 -3.06 11.32
CA ASP A 132 -3.35 -4.42 11.08
C ASP A 132 -1.82 -4.52 11.22
N GLU A 133 -1.21 -3.47 11.81
CA GLU A 133 0.19 -3.41 12.19
C GLU A 133 1.15 -3.80 11.05
N GLY A 134 2.18 -4.59 11.35
CA GLY A 134 3.19 -5.05 10.40
C GLY A 134 2.64 -5.83 9.21
N ARG A 135 1.44 -6.43 9.32
CA ARG A 135 0.89 -7.25 8.23
C ARG A 135 0.60 -6.41 7.00
N SER A 136 0.10 -5.20 7.19
CA SER A 136 -0.13 -4.27 6.08
C SER A 136 1.14 -3.99 5.30
N TRP A 137 2.29 -3.94 5.96
CA TRP A 137 3.51 -3.41 5.35
C TRP A 137 4.43 -4.48 4.77
N ALA A 138 4.27 -5.73 5.18
CA ALA A 138 5.22 -6.80 4.88
C ALA A 138 5.44 -7.00 3.38
N LEU A 139 4.36 -7.17 2.62
CA LEU A 139 4.46 -7.43 1.19
C LEU A 139 4.75 -6.17 0.36
N PRO A 140 4.13 -4.99 0.64
CA PRO A 140 4.50 -3.73 -0.02
C PRO A 140 5.98 -3.40 0.12
N LEU A 141 6.56 -3.58 1.32
CA LEU A 141 7.98 -3.32 1.57
C LEU A 141 8.86 -4.20 0.68
N ARG A 142 8.62 -5.51 0.67
CA ARG A 142 9.36 -6.45 -0.17
C ARG A 142 9.17 -6.17 -1.66
N TRP A 143 7.97 -5.76 -2.06
CA TRP A 143 7.68 -5.42 -3.45
C TRP A 143 8.49 -4.20 -3.90
N ILE A 144 8.57 -3.16 -3.07
CA ILE A 144 9.37 -1.97 -3.35
C ILE A 144 10.85 -2.33 -3.48
N GLU A 145 11.40 -3.11 -2.54
CA GLU A 145 12.80 -3.54 -2.57
C GLU A 145 13.17 -4.32 -3.84
N GLN A 146 12.22 -5.06 -4.42
CA GLN A 146 12.44 -5.84 -5.65
C GLN A 146 12.32 -5.02 -6.93
N HIS A 147 11.43 -4.01 -6.95
CA HIS A 147 11.02 -3.35 -8.19
C HIS A 147 11.49 -1.90 -8.30
N LEU A 148 11.66 -1.21 -7.18
CA LEU A 148 12.15 0.15 -7.18
C LEU A 148 13.64 0.14 -6.85
N GLY A 149 14.47 0.41 -7.86
CA GLY A 149 15.90 0.66 -7.68
C GLY A 149 16.13 2.03 -7.03
N LEU A 150 15.63 2.24 -5.80
CA LEU A 150 15.79 3.49 -5.06
C LEU A 150 17.29 3.69 -4.76
N PRO A 151 17.97 4.64 -5.43
CA PRO A 151 19.38 4.84 -5.22
C PRO A 151 19.63 5.51 -3.86
N GLU A 152 20.69 5.08 -3.17
CA GLU A 152 21.28 5.76 -1.99
C GLU A 152 20.50 5.70 -0.66
N GLN A 153 19.39 4.96 -0.54
CA GLN A 153 18.72 4.81 0.75
C GLN A 153 19.28 3.64 1.58
N PRO A 154 19.50 3.82 2.90
CA PRO A 154 19.63 2.68 3.81
C PRO A 154 18.37 1.82 3.70
N THR A 155 18.50 0.53 4.00
CA THR A 155 17.42 -0.47 3.96
C THR A 155 16.06 0.13 4.34
N LEU A 156 15.10 0.06 3.41
CA LEU A 156 13.76 0.61 3.60
C LEU A 156 13.11 0.03 4.86
N THR A 157 12.30 0.84 5.53
CA THR A 157 11.58 0.42 6.74
C THR A 157 10.08 0.56 6.55
N ALA A 158 9.32 -0.22 7.32
CA ALA A 158 7.86 -0.09 7.37
C ALA A 158 7.43 0.90 8.47
N PRO A 159 6.24 1.53 8.35
CA PRO A 159 5.68 2.39 9.41
C PRO A 159 5.54 1.68 10.77
N GLN A 160 5.25 0.38 10.77
CA GLN A 160 5.22 -0.49 11.95
C GLN A 160 6.05 -1.75 11.71
N SER A 161 6.56 -2.37 12.78
CA SER A 161 7.46 -3.54 12.71
C SER A 161 6.83 -4.71 11.95
N VAL A 162 7.60 -5.31 11.05
CA VAL A 162 7.20 -6.44 10.20
C VAL A 162 7.92 -7.72 10.67
N LEU A 163 7.22 -8.85 10.64
CA LEU A 163 7.79 -10.18 10.88
C LEU A 163 8.83 -10.52 9.80
N LYS A 164 10.01 -10.98 10.21
CA LYS A 164 11.14 -11.24 9.32
C LYS A 164 11.32 -12.72 8.99
N THR A 165 10.68 -13.61 9.74
CA THR A 165 10.85 -15.05 9.53
C THR A 165 10.31 -15.49 8.17
N PRO A 166 11.13 -16.18 7.36
CA PRO A 166 10.67 -16.73 6.09
C PRO A 166 9.81 -17.97 6.31
N VAL A 167 8.79 -18.17 5.47
CA VAL A 167 8.01 -19.42 5.40
C VAL A 167 8.34 -20.13 4.09
N GLY A 168 8.67 -21.41 4.16
CA GLY A 168 9.03 -22.22 2.98
C GLY A 168 10.18 -21.60 2.19
N GLU A 169 11.26 -21.21 2.87
CA GLU A 169 12.44 -20.55 2.29
C GLU A 169 12.15 -19.24 1.52
N GLY A 170 10.96 -18.65 1.71
CA GLY A 170 10.52 -17.45 1.00
C GLY A 170 9.90 -17.71 -0.38
N ALA A 171 9.63 -18.97 -0.73
CA ALA A 171 8.97 -19.32 -1.99
C ALA A 171 7.56 -18.72 -2.10
N PHE A 172 6.80 -18.75 -1.01
CA PHE A 172 5.45 -18.18 -0.96
C PHE A 172 5.46 -16.65 -1.15
N ASP A 173 6.36 -15.94 -0.46
CA ASP A 173 6.58 -14.52 -0.68
C ASP A 173 6.88 -14.23 -2.16
N SER A 174 7.78 -14.99 -2.76
CA SER A 174 8.21 -14.79 -4.15
C SER A 174 7.05 -14.99 -5.14
N LEU A 175 6.19 -15.99 -4.91
CA LEU A 175 5.00 -16.22 -5.74
C LEU A 175 4.00 -15.07 -5.64
N LEU A 176 3.71 -14.59 -4.42
CA LEU A 176 2.80 -13.46 -4.21
C LEU A 176 3.36 -12.18 -4.84
N LEU A 177 4.66 -11.93 -4.70
CA LEU A 177 5.32 -10.78 -5.31
C LEU A 177 5.27 -10.87 -6.84
N GLN A 178 5.50 -12.05 -7.41
CA GLN A 178 5.34 -12.26 -8.84
C GLN A 178 3.90 -12.00 -9.30
N LEU A 179 2.89 -12.38 -8.51
CA LEU A 179 1.47 -12.12 -8.81
C LEU A 179 1.15 -10.63 -8.95
N LEU A 180 1.74 -9.82 -8.07
CA LEU A 180 1.55 -8.37 -7.97
C LEU A 180 2.41 -7.55 -8.95
N SER A 181 3.17 -8.20 -9.82
CA SER A 181 4.16 -7.53 -10.66
C SER A 181 3.89 -7.77 -12.15
N GLY A 182 4.27 -6.78 -12.97
CA GLY A 182 4.12 -6.80 -14.42
C GLY A 182 2.98 -5.92 -14.89
N GLY A 183 3.32 -4.77 -15.47
CA GLY A 183 2.37 -3.74 -15.88
C GLY A 183 1.32 -4.15 -16.92
N GLU A 184 1.61 -5.17 -17.73
CA GLU A 184 0.70 -5.70 -18.74
C GLU A 184 -0.22 -6.82 -18.21
N ARG A 185 0.02 -7.28 -16.98
CA ARG A 185 -0.78 -8.35 -16.38
C ARG A 185 -2.19 -7.84 -16.06
N VAL A 186 -3.17 -8.69 -16.36
CA VAL A 186 -4.57 -8.50 -15.99
C VAL A 186 -4.89 -9.48 -14.86
N LEU A 187 -5.27 -8.94 -13.70
CA LEU A 187 -5.75 -9.73 -12.56
C LEU A 187 -7.28 -9.67 -12.52
N SER A 188 -7.92 -10.82 -12.35
CA SER A 188 -9.36 -10.90 -12.11
C SER A 188 -9.72 -10.57 -10.65
N ASN A 189 -11.01 -10.42 -10.35
CA ASN A 189 -11.49 -10.28 -8.97
C ASN A 189 -11.23 -11.54 -8.14
N GLU A 190 -11.31 -12.71 -8.77
CA GLU A 190 -11.04 -13.98 -8.10
C GLU A 190 -9.55 -14.08 -7.73
N ASP A 191 -8.65 -13.67 -8.63
CA ASP A 191 -7.21 -13.64 -8.37
C ASP A 191 -6.90 -12.69 -7.20
N TRP A 192 -7.51 -11.51 -7.17
CA TRP A 192 -7.33 -10.56 -6.06
C TRP A 192 -7.84 -11.11 -4.72
N ASN A 193 -9.04 -11.70 -4.71
CA ASN A 193 -9.59 -12.28 -3.48
C ASN A 193 -8.74 -13.44 -2.96
N ALA A 194 -8.26 -14.31 -3.87
CA ALA A 194 -7.34 -15.39 -3.53
C ALA A 194 -6.01 -14.84 -3.00
N PHE A 195 -5.51 -13.77 -3.60
CA PHE A 195 -4.30 -13.08 -3.16
C PHE A 195 -4.44 -12.54 -1.73
N VAL A 196 -5.53 -11.82 -1.41
CA VAL A 196 -5.76 -11.26 -0.06
C VAL A 196 -5.81 -12.37 0.99
N LEU A 197 -6.48 -13.49 0.69
CA LEU A 197 -6.51 -14.66 1.56
C LEU A 197 -5.12 -15.27 1.75
N ALA A 198 -4.34 -15.40 0.67
CA ALA A 198 -3.00 -15.95 0.71
C ALA A 198 -2.01 -15.05 1.49
N GLU A 199 -2.09 -13.73 1.31
CA GLU A 199 -1.30 -12.74 2.06
C GLU A 199 -1.58 -12.87 3.57
N PHE A 200 -2.86 -12.94 3.95
CA PHE A 200 -3.26 -13.15 5.34
C PHE A 200 -2.68 -14.44 5.92
N HIS A 201 -2.89 -15.57 5.23
CA HIS A 201 -2.43 -16.88 5.72
C HIS A 201 -0.90 -16.96 5.81
N LEU A 202 -0.18 -16.39 4.85
CA LEU A 202 1.28 -16.34 4.88
C LEU A 202 1.78 -15.57 6.11
N TYR A 203 1.19 -14.42 6.43
CA TYR A 203 1.60 -13.64 7.60
C TYR A 203 1.28 -14.37 8.91
N GLU A 204 0.14 -15.06 8.99
CA GLU A 204 -0.21 -15.90 10.15
C GLU A 204 0.78 -17.05 10.35
N LEU A 205 1.22 -17.70 9.26
CA LEU A 205 2.27 -18.73 9.33
C LEU A 205 3.60 -18.16 9.85
N LYS A 206 4.01 -16.97 9.39
CA LYS A 206 5.21 -16.29 9.89
C LYS A 206 5.10 -16.00 11.40
N ARG A 207 3.92 -15.56 11.84
CA ARG A 207 3.64 -15.27 13.26
C ARG A 207 3.75 -16.51 14.14
N VAL A 208 3.32 -17.66 13.64
CA VAL A 208 3.46 -18.95 14.35
C VAL A 208 4.93 -19.37 14.38
N ALA A 209 5.65 -19.27 13.26
CA ALA A 209 7.05 -19.65 13.17
C ALA A 209 7.95 -18.82 14.12
N GLU A 210 7.80 -17.49 14.17
CA GLU A 210 8.56 -16.64 15.10
C GLU A 210 8.33 -17.01 16.57
N LYS A 211 7.12 -17.41 16.93
CA LYS A 211 6.83 -17.88 18.29
C LYS A 211 7.51 -19.22 18.57
N SER A 212 7.56 -20.14 17.61
CA SER A 212 8.23 -21.43 17.77
C SER A 212 9.74 -21.30 17.93
N ASP A 213 10.38 -20.33 17.26
CA ASP A 213 11.82 -20.07 17.37
C ASP A 213 12.22 -19.31 18.66
N SER A 214 11.23 -18.83 19.42
CA SER A 214 11.43 -18.08 20.67
C SER A 214 11.46 -18.95 21.94
N PHE A 215 11.38 -20.28 21.80
CA PHE A 215 11.48 -21.28 22.87
C PHE A 215 12.73 -22.16 22.71
#